data_AF-A0A2V3UAY7-F1
#
_entry.id   AF-A0A2V3UAY7-F1
#
_cell.length_a   1.000
_cell.length_b   1.000
_cell.length_c   1.000
_cell.angle_alpha   90.00
_cell.angle_beta   90.00
_cell.angle_gamma   90.00
#
_symmetry.space_group_name_H-M   'P 1'
#
loop_
_entity.id
_entity.type
_entity.pdbx_description
1 polymer ?
#
loop_
_entity_poly.entity_id
_entity_poly.type
_entity_poly.pdbx_seq_one_letter_code
_entity_poly.pdbx_strand_id
1 'polypeptide(L)'
;MNTDDINWNALQHVYCRDALRRYIEHGIQPGGFLTAVLSNDLREACARADAMNRHLLFDYVQFLYNEAPGGCWGSPEVVDAWISHGGLTGLQRHLEAV
;
A
#
# COMPACT_ATOMS: atom_id res chain seq x y z
N MET A 1 6.88 10.84 8.31
CA MET A 1 6.59 10.66 6.88
C MET A 1 5.19 11.19 6.65
N ASN A 2 5.07 12.24 5.84
CA ASN A 2 3.81 12.87 5.46
C ASN A 2 3.40 12.40 4.05
N THR A 3 2.14 12.61 3.64
CA THR A 3 1.67 12.21 2.30
C THR A 3 2.43 12.89 1.17
N ASP A 4 2.93 14.10 1.44
CA ASP A 4 3.69 14.92 0.50
C ASP A 4 5.15 14.42 0.32
N ASP A 5 5.64 13.58 1.24
CA ASP A 5 6.98 12.98 1.15
C ASP A 5 6.99 11.76 0.21
N ILE A 6 5.83 11.21 -0.16
CA ILE A 6 5.71 10.00 -0.97
C ILE A 6 5.78 10.38 -2.45
N ASN A 7 6.74 9.80 -3.17
CA ASN A 7 6.87 9.99 -4.61
C ASN A 7 5.82 9.18 -5.40
N TRP A 8 4.59 9.70 -5.48
CA TRP A 8 3.50 9.06 -6.22
C TRP A 8 3.72 8.99 -7.74
N ASN A 9 4.70 9.74 -8.29
CA ASN A 9 5.02 9.67 -9.71
C ASN A 9 5.72 8.35 -10.08
N ALA A 10 6.33 7.66 -9.10
CA ALA A 10 6.85 6.32 -9.29
C ALA A 10 5.75 5.31 -9.72
N LEU A 11 4.48 5.63 -9.46
CA LEU A 11 3.31 4.82 -9.80
C LEU A 11 2.47 5.43 -10.94
N GLN A 12 3.02 6.37 -11.73
CA GLN A 12 2.23 7.07 -12.77
C GLN A 12 1.60 6.14 -13.82
N HIS A 13 2.17 4.94 -14.01
CA HIS A 13 1.68 3.93 -14.95
C HIS A 13 0.84 2.83 -14.29
N VAL A 14 0.60 2.95 -12.99
CA VAL A 14 0.04 1.87 -12.19
C VAL A 14 -1.47 2.03 -12.03
N TYR A 15 -2.20 1.01 -12.51
CA TYR A 15 -3.66 1.07 -12.62
C TYR A 15 -4.36 1.24 -11.27
N CYS A 16 -3.92 0.53 -10.23
CA CYS A 16 -4.53 0.61 -8.91
C CYS A 16 -3.92 1.71 -8.00
N ARG A 17 -3.30 2.75 -8.57
CA ARG A 17 -2.65 3.83 -7.81
C ARG A 17 -3.60 4.49 -6.80
N ASP A 18 -4.83 4.82 -7.20
CA ASP A 18 -5.78 5.50 -6.31
C ASP A 18 -6.21 4.62 -5.13
N ALA A 19 -6.35 3.31 -5.35
CA ALA A 19 -6.68 2.36 -4.29
C ALA A 19 -5.50 2.21 -3.31
N LEU A 20 -4.28 2.10 -3.83
CA LEU A 20 -3.07 2.05 -3.00
C LEU A 20 -2.87 3.35 -2.21
N ARG A 21 -3.16 4.50 -2.81
CA ARG A 21 -3.11 5.80 -2.15
C ARG A 21 -4.09 5.87 -0.97
N ARG A 22 -5.36 5.54 -1.18
CA ARG A 22 -6.38 5.50 -0.11
C ARG A 22 -6.00 4.56 1.03
N TYR A 23 -5.38 3.43 0.70
CA TYR A 23 -4.85 2.50 1.69
C TYR A 23 -3.72 3.15 2.53
N ILE A 24 -2.72 3.75 1.89
CA ILE A 24 -1.59 4.36 2.61
C ILE A 24 -2.04 5.56 3.44
N GLU A 25 -2.85 6.46 2.86
CA GLU A 25 -3.25 7.71 3.51
C GLU A 25 -4.27 7.51 4.63
N HIS A 26 -5.23 6.59 4.43
CA HIS A 26 -6.42 6.49 5.28
C HIS A 26 -6.68 5.08 5.82
N GLY A 27 -5.85 4.09 5.51
CA GLY A 27 -6.06 2.71 5.93
C GLY A 27 -7.30 2.07 5.28
N ILE A 28 -7.77 2.57 4.14
CA ILE A 28 -8.95 1.98 3.47
C ILE A 28 -8.57 0.64 2.86
N GLN A 29 -9.27 -0.43 3.25
CA GLN A 29 -9.07 -1.79 2.73
C GLN A 29 -9.09 -1.81 1.20
N PRO A 30 -8.00 -2.23 0.54
CA PRO A 30 -7.96 -2.33 -0.92
C PRO A 30 -8.55 -3.66 -1.40
N GLY A 31 -8.69 -3.80 -2.73
CA GLY A 31 -9.11 -5.06 -3.35
C GLY A 31 -8.10 -6.20 -3.14
N GLY A 32 -8.53 -7.42 -3.45
CA GLY A 32 -7.76 -8.64 -3.15
C GLY A 32 -6.37 -8.72 -3.78
N PHE A 33 -6.18 -8.19 -5.00
CA PHE A 33 -4.86 -8.13 -5.63
C PHE A 33 -3.87 -7.29 -4.81
N LEU A 34 -4.22 -6.02 -4.54
CA LEU A 34 -3.38 -5.12 -3.74
C LEU A 34 -3.19 -5.66 -2.31
N THR A 35 -4.22 -6.26 -1.72
CA THR A 35 -4.11 -6.89 -0.39
C THR A 35 -3.02 -7.97 -0.39
N ALA A 36 -2.97 -8.82 -1.42
CA ALA A 36 -1.94 -9.85 -1.55
C ALA A 36 -0.54 -9.23 -1.76
N VAL A 37 -0.42 -8.20 -2.60
CA VAL A 37 0.85 -7.47 -2.82
C VAL A 37 1.35 -6.85 -1.52
N LEU A 38 0.50 -6.13 -0.79
CA LEU A 38 0.82 -5.48 0.49
C LEU A 38 1.18 -6.49 1.57
N SER A 39 0.55 -7.67 1.56
CA SER A 39 0.81 -8.75 2.50
C SER A 39 2.03 -9.61 2.13
N ASN A 40 2.74 -9.26 1.05
CA ASN A 40 3.88 -10.01 0.52
C ASN A 40 3.55 -11.47 0.14
N ASP A 41 2.31 -11.72 -0.32
CA ASP A 41 1.89 -13.02 -0.86
C ASP A 41 1.99 -13.00 -2.39
N LEU A 42 3.17 -13.33 -2.91
CA LEU A 42 3.43 -13.37 -4.36
C LEU A 42 2.51 -14.36 -5.08
N ARG A 43 2.18 -15.50 -4.45
CA ARG A 43 1.33 -16.52 -5.06
C ARG A 43 -0.07 -15.95 -5.30
N GLU A 44 -0.69 -15.37 -4.26
CA GLU A 44 -2.02 -14.79 -4.38
C GLU A 44 -2.03 -13.53 -5.26
N ALA A 45 -0.97 -12.71 -5.20
CA ALA A 45 -0.84 -11.56 -6.08
C ALA A 45 -0.84 -11.98 -7.56
N CYS A 46 -0.04 -13.00 -7.93
CA CYS A 46 -0.02 -13.55 -9.28
C CYS A 46 -1.37 -14.19 -9.69
N ALA A 47 -2.05 -14.88 -8.77
CA ALA A 47 -3.34 -15.51 -9.05
C ALA A 47 -4.46 -14.49 -9.31
N ARG A 48 -4.39 -13.32 -8.68
CA ARG A 48 -5.41 -12.26 -8.75
C ARG A 48 -5.11 -11.18 -9.76
N ALA A 49 -3.87 -11.08 -10.23
CA ALA A 49 -3.45 -10.07 -11.18
C ALA A 49 -4.13 -10.26 -12.55
N ASP A 50 -4.82 -9.22 -13.01
CA ASP A 50 -5.23 -9.10 -14.41
C ASP A 50 -4.02 -8.94 -15.35
N ALA A 51 -4.28 -8.83 -16.66
CA ALA A 51 -3.22 -8.72 -17.66
C ALA A 51 -2.28 -7.53 -17.44
N MET A 52 -2.79 -6.38 -17.00
CA MET A 52 -1.98 -5.19 -16.75
C MET A 52 -1.19 -5.32 -15.45
N ASN A 53 -1.86 -5.71 -14.38
CA ASN A 53 -1.26 -5.84 -13.05
C ASN A 53 -0.13 -6.88 -13.00
N ARG A 54 -0.19 -7.93 -13.83
CA ARG A 54 0.91 -8.91 -13.96
C ARG A 54 2.22 -8.26 -14.41
N HIS A 55 2.15 -7.28 -15.32
CA HIS A 55 3.34 -6.58 -15.82
C HIS A 55 3.86 -5.53 -14.84
N LEU A 56 3.03 -5.06 -13.91
CA LEU A 56 3.34 -3.99 -12.96
C LEU A 56 3.73 -4.50 -11.56
N LEU A 57 3.75 -5.82 -11.32
CA LEU A 57 4.09 -6.40 -10.02
C LEU A 57 5.43 -5.90 -9.48
N PHE A 58 6.44 -5.79 -10.34
CA PHE A 58 7.74 -5.25 -9.94
C PHE A 58 7.65 -3.79 -9.51
N ASP A 59 6.92 -2.95 -10.25
CA ASP A 59 6.76 -1.52 -9.95
C ASP A 59 6.06 -1.31 -8.60
N TYR A 60 5.05 -2.15 -8.29
CA TYR A 60 4.41 -2.14 -6.98
C TYR A 60 5.39 -2.44 -5.85
N VAL A 61 6.15 -3.53 -5.95
CA VAL A 61 7.11 -3.92 -4.89
C VAL A 61 8.23 -2.89 -4.78
N GLN A 62 8.72 -2.36 -5.91
CA GLN A 62 9.74 -1.33 -5.92
C GLN A 62 9.27 -0.05 -5.21
N PHE A 63 8.04 0.40 -5.48
CA PHE A 63 7.46 1.53 -4.76
C PHE A 63 7.31 1.24 -3.27
N LEU A 64 6.78 0.08 -2.89
CA LEU A 64 6.60 -0.28 -1.48
C LEU A 64 7.92 -0.30 -0.72
N TYR A 65 8.98 -0.82 -1.35
CA TYR A 65 10.30 -0.91 -0.74
C TYR A 65 11.00 0.44 -0.59
N ASN A 66 10.87 1.34 -1.56
CA ASN A 66 11.64 2.59 -1.58
C ASN A 66 10.87 3.80 -1.05
N GLU A 67 9.54 3.82 -1.18
CA GLU A 67 8.73 5.03 -1.00
C GLU A 67 7.62 4.88 0.04
N ALA A 68 7.10 3.67 0.27
CA ALA A 68 5.98 3.49 1.18
C ALA A 68 6.41 3.51 2.66
N PRO A 69 5.53 3.95 3.58
CA PRO A 69 5.80 3.86 5.02
C PRO A 69 6.11 2.42 5.45
N GLY A 70 7.21 2.20 6.18
CA GLY A 70 7.67 0.85 6.54
C GLY A 70 6.69 0.02 7.40
N GLY A 71 5.66 0.63 7.99
CA GLY A 71 4.63 -0.06 8.77
C GLY A 71 3.35 -0.39 7.99
N CYS A 72 3.28 -0.11 6.69
CA CYS A 72 2.06 -0.30 5.90
C CYS A 72 2.04 -1.56 5.04
N TRP A 73 3.08 -2.39 5.04
CA TRP A 73 3.14 -3.58 4.20
C TRP A 73 4.17 -4.59 4.74
N GLY A 74 4.12 -5.84 4.25
CA GLY A 74 5.11 -6.89 4.53
C GLY A 74 4.53 -8.19 5.06
N SER A 75 3.40 -8.14 5.77
CA SER A 75 2.63 -9.32 6.20
C SER A 75 1.14 -8.96 6.37
N PRO A 76 0.23 -9.95 6.40
CA PRO A 76 -1.19 -9.72 6.67
C PRO A 76 -1.43 -8.93 7.97
N GLU A 77 -0.70 -9.26 9.03
CA GLU A 77 -0.84 -8.62 10.34
C GLU A 77 -0.44 -7.14 10.30
N VAL A 78 0.61 -6.80 9.54
CA VAL A 78 1.04 -5.41 9.34
C VAL A 78 -0.02 -4.63 8.58
N VAL A 79 -0.61 -5.24 7.55
CA VAL A 79 -1.69 -4.64 6.75
C VAL A 79 -2.93 -4.39 7.62
N ASP A 80 -3.36 -5.38 8.39
CA ASP A 80 -4.53 -5.27 9.27
C ASP A 80 -4.31 -4.20 10.36
N ALA A 81 -3.11 -4.13 10.93
CA ALA A 81 -2.76 -3.10 11.89
C ALA A 81 -2.79 -1.69 11.26
N TRP A 82 -2.27 -1.54 10.05
CA TRP A 82 -2.29 -0.26 9.31
C TRP A 82 -3.71 0.22 9.01
N ILE A 83 -4.58 -0.70 8.58
CA ILE A 83 -6.01 -0.44 8.34
C ILE A 83 -6.70 -0.03 9.63
N SER A 84 -6.50 -0.79 10.71
CA SER A 84 -7.11 -0.53 12.02
C SER A 84 -6.68 0.82 12.59
N HIS A 85 -5.44 1.21 12.31
CA HIS A 85 -4.91 2.49 12.74
C HIS A 85 -5.43 3.67 11.91
N GLY A 86 -5.90 3.44 10.69
CA GLY A 86 -6.39 4.50 9.78
C GLY A 86 -5.30 5.14 8.93
N GLY A 87 -4.24 4.38 8.62
CA GLY A 87 -3.12 4.83 7.80
C GLY A 87 -2.35 6.03 8.36
N LEU A 88 -1.72 6.81 7.47
CA LEU A 88 -0.98 8.01 7.86
C LEU A 88 -1.83 9.02 8.64
N THR A 89 -3.10 9.17 8.26
CA THR A 89 -4.05 10.05 8.97
C THR A 89 -4.21 9.62 10.43
N GLY A 90 -4.27 8.31 10.67
CA GLY A 90 -4.30 7.74 12.02
C GLY A 90 -3.04 8.02 12.82
N LEU A 91 -1.87 7.82 12.21
CA LEU A 91 -0.57 8.06 12.84
C LEU A 91 -0.42 9.51 13.26
N GLN A 92 -0.80 10.44 12.39
CA GLN A 92 -0.71 11.86 12.68
C GLN A 92 -1.61 12.24 13.87
N ARG A 93 -2.87 11.76 13.90
CA ARG A 93 -3.77 12.00 15.03
C ARG A 93 -3.23 11.44 16.34
N HIS A 94 -2.59 10.27 16.29
CA HIS A 94 -1.99 9.67 17.48
C HIS A 94 -0.83 10.52 18.01
N LEU A 95 0.04 11.00 17.13
CA LEU A 95 1.17 11.86 17.50
C LEU A 95 0.72 13.22 18.06
N GLU A 96 -0.38 13.78 17.54
CA GLU A 96 -0.95 15.05 18.02
C GLU A 96 -1.68 14.92 19.38
N ALA A 97 -2.01 13.70 19.81
CA ALA A 97 -2.75 13.42 21.03
C ALA A 97 -1.85 13.03 22.24
N VAL A 98 -0.53 12.98 22.05
CA VAL A 98 0.49 12.63 23.08
C VAL A 98 1.31 13.86 23.43
#